data_AF-A0ABD6VJV3-F1
#
_entry.id   AF-A0ABD6VJV3-F1
#
_cell.length_a   1.000
_cell.length_b   1.000
_cell.length_c   1.000
_cell.angle_alpha   90.00
_cell.angle_beta   90.00
_cell.angle_gamma   90.00
#
_symmetry.space_group_name_H-M   'P 1'
#
loop_
_entity.id
_entity.type
_entity.pdbx_description
1 polymer ?
#
loop_
_entity_poly.entity_id
_entity_poly.type
_entity_poly.pdbx_seq_one_letter_code
_entity_poly.pdbx_strand_id
1 'polypeptide(L)'
;MIEACTAQVKWAGINAFEYLKAANDLVTSYPNLAAFSAICAEEEAAAALIHSVKTLRYPGAKKIKFTSHSHKHAVFFFVELAVGWYQSYQQTAEWPFRPLVLKFGLEGKRMAVHIVLPLKAVPLAVNPIPPLNLRVEGANTIESVLIDHMTEYLKTAEVDKVRTMIEKAAAYRNELLYSSSKGLPVPKGDVDQFITHQLEKVAILLTAVGLVDPWGKHPQAPIVTTCIALLVTFMDRTIPSSVSAS
;
A
#
# COMPACT_ATOMS: atom_id res chain seq x y z
N MET A 1 6.35 12.44 -9.29
CA MET A 1 5.12 11.63 -9.48
C MET A 1 3.92 12.27 -8.80
N ILE A 2 3.95 12.42 -7.47
CA ILE A 2 2.81 12.88 -6.67
C ILE A 2 2.35 14.32 -6.99
N GLU A 3 3.24 15.22 -7.37
CA GLU A 3 2.92 16.65 -7.60
C GLU A 3 1.85 16.93 -8.66
N ALA A 4 1.70 16.01 -9.62
CA ALA A 4 0.73 16.11 -10.71
C ALA A 4 -0.59 15.39 -10.40
N CYS A 5 -0.79 14.89 -9.18
CA CYS A 5 -2.05 14.25 -8.76
C CYS A 5 -3.11 15.30 -8.38
N THR A 6 -4.34 14.83 -8.22
CA THR A 6 -5.44 15.66 -7.69
C THR A 6 -5.11 16.15 -6.27
N ALA A 7 -5.75 17.23 -5.82
CA ALA A 7 -5.35 17.94 -4.60
C ALA A 7 -5.18 17.02 -3.39
N GLN A 8 -6.15 16.13 -3.09
CA GLN A 8 -6.06 15.25 -1.93
C GLN A 8 -4.94 14.20 -2.07
N VAL A 9 -4.81 13.58 -3.24
CA VAL A 9 -3.74 12.59 -3.50
C VAL A 9 -2.36 13.23 -3.44
N LYS A 10 -2.24 14.43 -4.04
CA LYS A 10 -1.02 15.22 -4.08
C LYS A 10 -0.57 15.58 -2.66
N TRP A 11 -1.44 16.20 -1.87
CA TRP A 11 -1.05 16.72 -0.56
C TRP A 11 -0.77 15.59 0.43
N ALA A 12 -1.55 14.50 0.41
CA ALA A 12 -1.24 13.32 1.21
C ALA A 12 0.14 12.73 0.84
N GLY A 13 0.43 12.56 -0.46
CA GLY A 13 1.73 12.04 -0.87
C GLY A 13 2.91 12.99 -0.58
N ILE A 14 2.72 14.31 -0.69
CA ILE A 14 3.76 15.30 -0.30
C ILE A 14 4.00 15.25 1.21
N ASN A 15 2.94 15.23 2.02
CA ASN A 15 3.04 15.13 3.46
C ASN A 15 3.80 13.87 3.90
N ALA A 16 3.62 12.75 3.19
CA ALA A 16 4.39 11.54 3.47
C ALA A 16 5.91 11.76 3.38
N PHE A 17 6.38 12.51 2.38
CA PHE A 17 7.81 12.86 2.25
C PHE A 17 8.26 13.86 3.32
N GLU A 18 7.46 14.89 3.61
CA GLU A 18 7.80 15.86 4.65
C GLU A 18 7.90 15.20 6.02
N TYR A 19 7.02 14.24 6.33
CA TYR A 19 7.10 13.47 7.57
C TYR A 19 8.31 12.54 7.63
N LEU A 20 8.73 11.91 6.52
CA LEU A 20 9.99 11.15 6.49
C LEU A 20 11.21 12.05 6.72
N LYS A 21 11.23 13.24 6.09
CA LYS A 21 12.29 14.22 6.30
C LYS A 21 12.33 14.67 7.75
N ALA A 22 11.19 15.03 8.33
CA ALA A 22 11.10 15.38 9.75
C ALA A 22 11.56 14.23 10.64
N ALA A 23 11.22 12.99 10.32
CA ALA A 23 11.69 11.82 11.07
C ALA A 23 13.23 11.74 11.09
N ASN A 24 13.85 11.89 9.92
CA ASN A 24 15.31 11.86 9.78
C ASN A 24 15.99 13.04 10.51
N ASP A 25 15.43 14.24 10.43
CA ASP A 25 15.98 15.43 11.09
C ASP A 25 15.89 15.33 12.63
N LEU A 26 14.90 14.60 13.15
CA LEU A 26 14.63 14.48 14.58
C LEU A 26 15.29 13.27 15.23
N VAL A 27 15.80 12.29 14.48
CA VAL A 27 16.19 10.97 15.01
C VAL A 27 17.20 11.05 16.18
N THR A 28 18.17 11.97 16.09
CA THR A 28 19.20 12.14 17.13
C THR A 28 18.71 12.94 18.33
N SER A 29 17.86 13.96 18.13
CA SER A 29 17.47 14.90 19.19
C SER A 29 16.16 14.53 19.88
N TYR A 30 15.20 13.96 19.15
CA TYR A 30 13.86 13.62 19.61
C TYR A 30 13.40 12.30 18.97
N PRO A 31 14.00 11.15 19.36
CA PRO A 31 13.73 9.86 18.71
C PRO A 31 12.26 9.43 18.77
N ASN A 32 11.51 9.84 19.80
CA ASN A 32 10.08 9.60 19.91
C ASN A 32 9.27 10.35 18.84
N LEU A 33 9.58 11.63 18.61
CA LEU A 33 8.95 12.43 17.57
C LEU A 33 9.41 11.97 16.17
N ALA A 34 10.63 11.48 16.04
CA ALA A 34 11.12 10.87 14.82
C ALA A 34 10.32 9.62 14.45
N ALA A 35 10.16 8.68 15.39
CA ALA A 35 9.35 7.48 15.20
C ALA A 35 7.88 7.84 14.89
N PHE A 36 7.30 8.81 15.59
CA PHE A 36 5.94 9.26 15.33
C PHE A 36 5.78 9.86 13.93
N SER A 37 6.73 10.72 13.51
CA SER A 37 6.74 11.30 12.17
C SER A 37 6.83 10.21 11.10
N ALA A 38 7.66 9.18 11.30
CA ALA A 38 7.76 8.05 10.37
C ALA A 38 6.46 7.23 10.28
N ILE A 39 5.67 7.13 11.35
CA ILE A 39 4.32 6.53 11.31
C ILE A 39 3.37 7.42 10.49
N CYS A 40 3.38 8.74 10.74
CA CYS A 40 2.56 9.67 9.97
C CYS A 40 2.88 9.65 8.48
N ALA A 41 4.15 9.43 8.11
CA ALA A 41 4.54 9.26 6.71
C ALA A 41 3.84 8.07 6.05
N GLU A 42 3.85 6.89 6.68
CA GLU A 42 3.13 5.70 6.21
C GLU A 42 1.63 5.99 6.08
N GLU A 43 1.04 6.63 7.09
CA GLU A 43 -0.37 6.97 7.12
C GLU A 43 -0.80 7.92 5.99
N GLU A 44 0.03 8.89 5.66
CA GLU A 44 -0.24 9.83 4.56
C GLU A 44 -0.03 9.17 3.19
N ALA A 45 0.96 8.28 3.04
CA ALA A 45 1.13 7.48 1.83
C ALA A 45 -0.08 6.55 1.58
N ALA A 46 -0.59 5.90 2.63
CA ALA A 46 -1.79 5.09 2.56
C ALA A 46 -3.03 5.95 2.22
N ALA A 47 -3.14 7.13 2.83
CA ALA A 47 -4.21 8.08 2.50
C ALA A 47 -4.16 8.51 1.03
N ALA A 48 -2.98 8.75 0.46
CA ALA A 48 -2.82 9.09 -0.95
C ALA A 48 -3.38 7.97 -1.86
N LEU A 49 -3.09 6.71 -1.56
CA LEU A 49 -3.64 5.55 -2.29
C LEU A 49 -5.17 5.45 -2.14
N ILE A 50 -5.69 5.63 -0.92
CA ILE A 50 -7.14 5.63 -0.67
C ILE A 50 -7.83 6.76 -1.45
N HIS A 51 -7.25 7.96 -1.45
CA HIS A 51 -7.78 9.10 -2.20
C HIS A 51 -7.74 8.83 -3.70
N SER A 52 -6.69 8.17 -4.20
CA SER A 52 -6.57 7.83 -5.61
C SER A 52 -7.71 6.94 -6.07
N VAL A 53 -7.92 5.79 -5.42
CA VAL A 53 -8.98 4.84 -5.80
C VAL A 53 -10.38 5.45 -5.64
N LYS A 54 -10.58 6.33 -4.66
CA LYS A 54 -11.85 7.07 -4.48
C LYS A 54 -12.08 8.12 -5.57
N THR A 55 -11.06 8.87 -5.93
CA THR A 55 -11.13 9.94 -6.93
C THR A 55 -11.41 9.36 -8.31
N LEU A 56 -10.79 8.22 -8.61
CA LEU A 56 -11.04 7.43 -9.81
C LEU A 56 -12.35 6.64 -9.77
N ARG A 57 -13.10 6.72 -8.66
CA ARG A 57 -14.42 6.08 -8.46
C ARG A 57 -14.40 4.57 -8.68
N TYR A 58 -13.34 3.89 -8.21
CA TYR A 58 -13.35 2.44 -8.21
C TYR A 58 -14.51 1.90 -7.35
N PRO A 59 -15.21 0.84 -7.81
CA PRO A 59 -16.27 0.21 -7.03
C PRO A 59 -15.78 -0.20 -5.64
N GLY A 60 -16.60 0.04 -4.61
CA GLY A 60 -16.27 -0.29 -3.22
C GLY A 60 -15.33 0.68 -2.50
N ALA A 61 -14.60 1.55 -3.22
CA ALA A 61 -13.59 2.45 -2.63
C ALA A 61 -14.13 3.38 -1.52
N LYS A 62 -15.43 3.72 -1.56
CA LYS A 62 -16.10 4.54 -0.53
C LYS A 62 -16.11 3.89 0.86
N LYS A 63 -16.01 2.56 0.94
CA LYS A 63 -16.02 1.81 2.22
C LYS A 63 -14.70 1.97 3.00
N ILE A 64 -13.61 2.35 2.33
CA ILE A 64 -12.31 2.51 2.97
C ILE A 64 -12.21 3.91 3.57
N LYS A 65 -12.08 4.04 4.89
CA LYS A 65 -12.01 5.36 5.55
C LYS A 65 -10.56 5.86 5.58
N PHE A 66 -10.29 6.99 4.93
CA PHE A 66 -8.95 7.60 4.96
C PHE A 66 -8.64 8.26 6.31
N THR A 67 -9.66 8.56 7.12
CA THR A 67 -9.49 9.16 8.45
C THR A 67 -9.16 8.12 9.52
N SER A 68 -9.39 6.83 9.25
CA SER A 68 -9.17 5.78 10.23
C SER A 68 -7.76 5.22 10.10
N HIS A 69 -6.98 5.34 11.18
CA HIS A 69 -5.60 4.82 11.25
C HIS A 69 -5.53 3.32 10.96
N SER A 70 -6.47 2.53 11.49
CA SER A 70 -6.53 1.09 11.24
C SER A 70 -6.80 0.76 9.77
N HIS A 71 -7.63 1.54 9.08
CA HIS A 71 -7.82 1.36 7.64
C HIS A 71 -6.54 1.68 6.86
N LYS A 72 -5.81 2.75 7.23
CA LYS A 72 -4.53 3.11 6.60
C LYS A 72 -3.48 1.99 6.77
N HIS A 73 -3.35 1.42 7.97
CA HIS A 73 -2.44 0.29 8.20
C HIS A 73 -2.90 -0.99 7.46
N ALA A 74 -4.21 -1.28 7.44
CA ALA A 74 -4.74 -2.42 6.70
C ALA A 74 -4.45 -2.33 5.20
N VAL A 75 -4.44 -1.12 4.62
CA VAL A 75 -4.04 -0.91 3.22
C VAL A 75 -2.61 -1.36 2.97
N PHE A 76 -1.66 -1.01 3.85
CA PHE A 76 -0.27 -1.45 3.71
C PHE A 76 -0.15 -2.98 3.73
N PHE A 77 -0.68 -3.64 4.78
CA PHE A 77 -0.60 -5.10 4.89
C PHE A 77 -1.26 -5.82 3.71
N PHE A 78 -2.38 -5.29 3.20
CA PHE A 78 -3.03 -5.85 2.03
C PHE A 78 -2.18 -5.71 0.76
N VAL A 79 -1.55 -4.56 0.56
CA VAL A 79 -0.64 -4.34 -0.59
C VAL A 79 0.56 -5.29 -0.50
N GLU A 80 1.15 -5.47 0.68
CA GLU A 80 2.21 -6.47 0.87
C GLU A 80 1.76 -7.88 0.55
N LEU A 81 0.55 -8.27 0.98
CA LEU A 81 0.00 -9.58 0.68
C LEU A 81 -0.19 -9.78 -0.83
N ALA A 82 -0.70 -8.77 -1.54
CA ALA A 82 -0.84 -8.82 -2.99
C ALA A 82 0.52 -8.91 -3.71
N VAL A 83 1.53 -8.19 -3.23
CA VAL A 83 2.90 -8.28 -3.74
C VAL A 83 3.51 -9.66 -3.46
N GLY A 84 3.34 -10.18 -2.24
CA GLY A 84 3.81 -11.50 -1.84
C GLY A 84 3.18 -12.61 -2.67
N TRP A 85 1.87 -12.56 -2.91
CA TRP A 85 1.17 -13.46 -3.83
C TRP A 85 1.82 -13.46 -5.22
N TYR A 86 2.00 -12.27 -5.81
CA TYR A 86 2.64 -12.14 -7.12
C TYR A 86 4.07 -12.72 -7.10
N GLN A 87 4.83 -12.45 -6.03
CA GLN A 87 6.20 -12.95 -5.86
C GLN A 87 6.28 -14.46 -5.73
N SER A 88 5.32 -15.11 -5.07
CA SER A 88 5.22 -16.56 -5.02
C SER A 88 4.83 -17.13 -6.39
N TYR A 89 3.91 -16.49 -7.09
CA TYR A 89 3.42 -16.97 -8.38
C TYR A 89 4.50 -16.92 -9.48
N GLN A 90 5.36 -15.90 -9.49
CA GLN A 90 6.47 -15.80 -10.46
C GLN A 90 7.56 -16.88 -10.30
N GLN A 91 7.57 -17.61 -9.18
CA GLN A 91 8.51 -18.71 -8.95
C GLN A 91 8.05 -20.03 -9.58
N THR A 92 6.82 -20.09 -10.10
CA THR A 92 6.31 -21.27 -10.80
C THR A 92 7.08 -21.53 -12.09
N ALA A 93 7.27 -22.81 -12.44
CA ALA A 93 8.03 -23.20 -13.64
C ALA A 93 7.41 -22.66 -14.94
N GLU A 94 6.08 -22.53 -14.96
CA GLU A 94 5.28 -22.07 -16.09
C GLU A 94 5.26 -20.55 -16.25
N TRP A 95 5.82 -19.79 -15.29
CA TRP A 95 5.83 -18.33 -15.35
C TRP A 95 6.60 -17.82 -16.58
N PRO A 96 5.95 -17.15 -17.55
CA PRO A 96 6.55 -16.86 -18.85
C PRO A 96 7.46 -15.62 -18.85
N PHE A 97 7.42 -14.83 -17.77
CA PHE A 97 8.13 -13.56 -17.65
C PHE A 97 9.41 -13.69 -16.81
N ARG A 98 10.39 -12.85 -17.11
CA ARG A 98 11.52 -12.54 -16.21
C ARG A 98 11.01 -11.65 -15.05
N PRO A 99 11.84 -11.35 -14.03
CA PRO A 99 11.46 -10.39 -13.00
C PRO A 99 10.93 -9.09 -13.63
N LEU A 100 9.81 -8.61 -13.10
CA LEU A 100 9.18 -7.39 -13.60
C LEU A 100 10.12 -6.20 -13.45
N VAL A 101 10.02 -5.25 -14.36
CA VAL A 101 10.76 -3.99 -14.29
C VAL A 101 9.77 -2.85 -14.17
N LEU A 102 9.94 -2.03 -13.13
CA LEU A 102 9.22 -0.78 -13.00
C LEU A 102 9.94 0.30 -13.78
N LYS A 103 9.20 1.04 -14.62
CA LYS A 103 9.73 2.22 -15.32
C LYS A 103 8.91 3.44 -14.96
N PHE A 104 9.59 4.56 -14.80
CA PHE A 104 8.93 5.86 -14.65
C PHE A 104 8.79 6.51 -16.03
N GLY A 105 7.59 6.99 -16.35
CA GLY A 105 7.27 7.59 -17.63
C GLY A 105 6.11 8.57 -17.51
N LEU A 106 5.82 9.30 -18.57
CA LEU A 106 4.67 10.21 -18.59
C LEU A 106 3.43 9.50 -19.13
N GLU A 107 2.33 9.63 -18.39
CA GLU A 107 0.96 9.37 -18.87
C GLU A 107 0.27 10.73 -19.06
N GLY A 108 0.23 11.19 -20.31
CA GLY A 108 -0.13 12.57 -20.64
C GLY A 108 0.85 13.57 -20.02
N LYS A 109 0.36 14.37 -19.05
CA LYS A 109 1.18 15.37 -18.32
C LYS A 109 1.62 14.88 -16.93
N ARG A 110 1.30 13.64 -16.57
CA ARG A 110 1.47 13.11 -15.22
C ARG A 110 2.57 12.06 -15.24
N MET A 111 3.52 12.15 -14.32
CA MET A 111 4.50 11.08 -14.13
C MET A 111 3.80 9.85 -13.55
N ALA A 112 4.07 8.69 -14.12
CA ALA A 112 3.42 7.42 -13.86
C ALA A 112 4.44 6.29 -13.71
N VAL A 113 4.02 5.21 -13.06
CA VAL A 113 4.77 3.96 -13.01
C VAL A 113 4.19 3.04 -14.10
N HIS A 114 5.08 2.47 -14.90
CA HIS A 114 4.80 1.46 -15.91
C HIS A 114 5.35 0.11 -15.44
N ILE A 115 4.63 -0.97 -15.78
CA ILE A 115 5.10 -2.34 -15.57
C ILE A 115 5.60 -2.87 -16.91
N VAL A 116 6.84 -3.34 -16.92
CA VAL A 116 7.41 -4.06 -18.05
C VAL A 116 7.63 -5.50 -17.62
N LEU A 117 7.09 -6.43 -18.41
CA LEU A 117 7.17 -7.88 -18.21
C LEU A 117 8.00 -8.49 -19.35
N PRO A 118 9.34 -8.62 -19.19
CA PRO A 118 10.19 -9.21 -20.22
C PRO A 118 9.88 -10.70 -20.37
N LEU A 119 9.75 -11.21 -21.59
CA LEU A 119 9.51 -12.62 -21.83
C LEU A 119 10.81 -13.44 -21.64
N LYS A 120 10.71 -14.65 -21.11
CA LYS A 120 11.85 -15.56 -20.97
C LYS A 120 12.33 -16.06 -22.33
N ALA A 121 11.40 -16.50 -23.17
CA ALA A 121 11.65 -17.24 -24.40
C ALA A 121 12.06 -16.36 -25.60
N VAL A 122 11.70 -15.07 -25.60
CA VAL A 122 11.93 -14.16 -26.75
C VAL A 122 12.41 -12.79 -26.26
N PRO A 123 13.18 -12.03 -27.06
CA PRO A 123 13.69 -10.71 -26.70
C PRO A 123 12.61 -9.62 -26.83
N LEU A 124 11.41 -9.91 -26.34
CA LEU A 124 10.27 -9.00 -26.30
C LEU A 124 9.81 -8.80 -24.85
N ALA A 125 9.12 -7.71 -24.60
CA ALA A 125 8.50 -7.44 -23.31
C ALA A 125 7.06 -6.99 -23.50
N VAL A 126 6.20 -7.40 -22.58
CA VAL A 126 4.81 -6.94 -22.49
C VAL A 126 4.78 -5.70 -21.60
N ASN A 127 4.07 -4.66 -22.03
CA ASN A 127 3.87 -3.42 -21.29
C ASN A 127 2.37 -3.12 -21.24
N PRO A 128 1.65 -3.60 -20.21
CA PRO A 128 0.22 -3.38 -20.08
C PRO A 128 -0.09 -1.89 -19.92
N ILE A 129 -1.14 -1.43 -20.61
CA ILE A 129 -1.63 -0.06 -20.50
C ILE A 129 -3.14 -0.11 -20.22
N PRO A 130 -3.61 0.34 -19.04
CA PRO A 130 -2.84 0.67 -17.84
C PRO A 130 -1.96 -0.48 -17.28
N PRO A 131 -0.98 -0.21 -16.41
CA PRO A 131 0.01 -1.20 -15.92
C PRO A 131 -0.60 -2.41 -15.24
N LEU A 132 -1.71 -2.21 -14.52
CA LEU A 132 -2.44 -3.27 -13.82
C LEU A 132 -3.59 -3.84 -14.65
N ASN A 133 -3.77 -3.40 -15.90
CA ASN A 133 -4.81 -3.91 -16.80
C ASN A 133 -4.33 -5.17 -17.53
N LEU A 134 -4.06 -6.22 -16.73
CA LEU A 134 -3.69 -7.54 -17.23
C LEU A 134 -4.95 -8.36 -17.49
N ARG A 135 -4.98 -9.03 -18.65
CA ARG A 135 -6.01 -10.03 -18.97
C ARG A 135 -5.34 -11.36 -19.24
N VAL A 136 -5.87 -12.40 -18.60
CA VAL A 136 -5.46 -13.78 -18.80
C VAL A 136 -6.65 -14.52 -19.40
N GLU A 137 -6.44 -15.13 -20.55
CA GLU A 137 -7.44 -15.99 -21.19
C GLU A 137 -7.12 -17.46 -20.87
N GLY A 138 -8.09 -18.19 -20.36
CA GLY A 138 -7.91 -19.57 -19.91
C GLY A 138 -9.10 -20.06 -19.08
N ALA A 139 -8.93 -21.19 -18.40
CA ALA A 139 -9.97 -21.75 -17.51
C ALA A 139 -10.27 -20.83 -16.30
N ASN A 140 -9.28 -20.03 -15.89
CA ASN A 140 -9.36 -19.11 -14.77
C ASN A 140 -8.92 -17.71 -15.22
N THR A 141 -9.47 -16.67 -14.59
CA THR A 141 -8.98 -15.29 -14.78
C THR A 141 -7.95 -14.95 -13.71
N ILE A 142 -7.17 -13.87 -13.91
CA ILE A 142 -6.22 -13.42 -12.89
C ILE A 142 -6.92 -13.02 -11.59
N GLU A 143 -8.12 -12.45 -11.71
CA GLU A 143 -8.97 -12.07 -10.58
C GLU A 143 -9.45 -13.29 -9.81
N SER A 144 -9.87 -14.37 -10.48
CA SER A 144 -10.33 -15.58 -9.79
C SER A 144 -9.18 -16.24 -9.01
N VAL A 145 -7.99 -16.32 -9.61
CA VAL A 145 -6.79 -16.84 -8.94
C VAL A 145 -6.41 -16.00 -7.72
N LEU A 146 -6.48 -14.67 -7.84
CA LEU A 146 -6.25 -13.78 -6.71
C LEU A 146 -7.30 -13.96 -5.61
N ILE A 147 -8.59 -14.06 -5.97
CA ILE A 147 -9.68 -14.28 -5.01
C ILE A 147 -9.47 -15.58 -4.24
N ASP A 148 -9.13 -16.67 -4.93
CA ASP A 148 -8.91 -17.97 -4.29
C ASP A 148 -7.73 -17.91 -3.31
N HIS A 149 -6.60 -17.34 -3.74
CA HIS A 149 -5.43 -17.18 -2.89
C HIS A 149 -5.74 -16.35 -1.64
N MET A 150 -6.40 -15.21 -1.83
CA MET A 150 -6.73 -14.30 -0.73
C MET A 150 -7.78 -14.88 0.21
N THR A 151 -8.75 -15.63 -0.33
CA THR A 151 -9.76 -16.33 0.47
C THR A 151 -9.12 -17.41 1.33
N GLU A 152 -8.12 -18.12 0.80
CA GLU A 152 -7.40 -19.13 1.58
C GLU A 152 -6.55 -18.49 2.66
N TYR A 153 -5.78 -17.44 2.33
CA TYR A 153 -5.04 -16.65 3.32
C TYR A 153 -5.94 -16.19 4.47
N LEU A 154 -7.15 -15.71 4.13
CA LEU A 154 -8.12 -15.21 5.10
C LEU A 154 -8.68 -16.28 6.06
N LYS A 155 -8.50 -17.57 5.78
CA LYS A 155 -8.89 -18.69 6.68
C LYS A 155 -7.77 -19.09 7.64
N THR A 156 -6.55 -18.63 7.42
CA THR A 156 -5.39 -19.05 8.20
C THR A 156 -5.30 -18.28 9.53
N ALA A 157 -4.54 -18.83 10.49
CA ALA A 157 -4.15 -18.13 11.71
C ALA A 157 -3.26 -16.90 11.44
N GLU A 158 -2.81 -16.67 10.20
CA GLU A 158 -2.01 -15.50 9.84
C GLU A 158 -2.83 -14.21 9.86
N VAL A 159 -4.15 -14.29 9.64
CA VAL A 159 -5.06 -13.14 9.78
C VAL A 159 -5.08 -12.58 11.20
N ASP A 160 -5.07 -13.45 12.21
CA ASP A 160 -5.06 -13.02 13.61
C ASP A 160 -3.74 -12.35 13.98
N LYS A 161 -2.63 -12.80 13.38
CA LYS A 161 -1.34 -12.11 13.52
C LYS A 161 -1.41 -10.71 12.92
N VAL A 162 -1.99 -10.56 11.73
CA VAL A 162 -2.17 -9.27 11.06
C VAL A 162 -3.09 -8.34 11.86
N ARG A 163 -4.21 -8.84 12.39
CA ARG A 163 -5.08 -8.09 13.31
C ARG A 163 -4.28 -7.56 14.50
N THR A 164 -3.50 -8.42 15.14
CA THR A 164 -2.63 -8.03 16.26
C THR A 164 -1.60 -6.99 15.85
N MET A 165 -1.04 -7.08 14.64
CA MET A 165 -0.08 -6.10 14.13
C MET A 165 -0.73 -4.73 13.88
N ILE A 166 -1.94 -4.68 13.32
CA ILE A 166 -2.71 -3.44 13.12
C ILE A 166 -3.05 -2.79 14.47
N GLU A 167 -3.52 -3.58 15.44
CA GLU A 167 -3.82 -3.09 16.80
C GLU A 167 -2.57 -2.52 17.49
N LYS A 168 -1.44 -3.23 17.38
CA LYS A 168 -0.15 -2.77 17.93
C LYS A 168 0.33 -1.49 17.26
N ALA A 169 0.19 -1.36 15.94
CA ALA A 169 0.58 -0.14 15.23
C ALA A 169 -0.24 1.06 15.71
N ALA A 170 -1.57 0.91 15.81
CA ALA A 170 -2.45 1.95 16.31
C ALA A 170 -2.16 2.31 17.78
N ALA A 171 -1.90 1.32 18.64
CA ALA A 171 -1.54 1.53 20.03
C ALA A 171 -0.19 2.24 20.17
N TYR A 172 0.82 1.83 19.39
CA TYR A 172 2.15 2.41 19.43
C TYR A 172 2.16 3.88 19.00
N ARG A 173 1.36 4.24 18.00
CA ARG A 173 1.14 5.65 17.62
C ARG A 173 0.67 6.49 18.80
N ASN A 174 -0.32 6.00 19.55
CA ASN A 174 -0.85 6.70 20.72
C ASN A 174 0.17 6.71 21.87
N GLU A 175 0.91 5.62 22.06
CA GLU A 175 1.98 5.54 23.06
C GLU A 175 3.06 6.61 22.83
N LEU A 176 3.45 6.86 21.56
CA LEU A 176 4.46 7.86 21.22
C LEU A 176 4.01 9.31 21.43
N LEU A 177 2.70 9.59 21.32
CA LEU A 177 2.14 10.93 21.46
C LEU A 177 1.83 11.31 22.91
N TYR A 178 1.30 10.37 23.69
CA TYR A 178 0.76 10.68 25.00
C TYR A 178 1.74 10.28 26.10
N SER A 179 2.13 11.26 26.92
CA SER A 179 2.92 11.01 28.11
C SER A 179 2.14 10.14 29.09
N SER A 180 2.75 9.03 29.51
CA SER A 180 2.24 8.29 30.66
C SER A 180 2.69 8.99 31.96
N SER A 181 2.22 8.50 33.12
CA SER A 181 2.74 8.92 34.43
C SER A 181 4.25 8.68 34.62
N LYS A 182 4.92 7.99 33.68
CA LYS A 182 6.34 7.69 33.68
C LYS A 182 7.19 8.66 32.81
N GLY A 183 6.60 9.72 32.25
CA GLY A 183 7.29 10.70 31.41
C GLY A 183 7.12 10.46 29.91
N LEU A 184 8.02 11.06 29.11
CA LEU A 184 7.98 10.92 27.66
C LEU A 184 8.29 9.46 27.24
N PRO A 185 7.52 8.90 26.30
CA PRO A 185 7.76 7.55 25.79
C PRO A 185 9.12 7.49 25.08
N VAL A 186 9.92 6.47 25.41
CA VAL A 186 11.16 6.16 24.69
C VAL A 186 10.84 5.06 23.67
N PRO A 187 11.11 5.26 22.37
CA PRO A 187 10.93 4.22 21.36
C PRO A 187 11.67 2.94 21.74
N LYS A 188 11.05 1.79 21.46
CA LYS A 188 11.71 0.49 21.67
C LYS A 188 12.54 0.16 20.43
N GLY A 189 13.82 -0.16 20.65
CA GLY A 189 14.72 -0.62 19.59
C GLY A 189 15.41 0.50 18.82
N ASP A 190 15.90 0.15 17.63
CA ASP A 190 16.64 1.06 16.75
C ASP A 190 15.68 1.93 15.92
N VAL A 191 15.69 3.24 16.21
CA VAL A 191 14.79 4.21 15.56
C VAL A 191 15.23 4.51 14.12
N ASP A 192 16.52 4.53 13.83
CA ASP A 192 17.03 4.71 12.46
C ASP A 192 16.60 3.53 11.57
N GLN A 193 16.71 2.32 12.10
CA GLN A 193 16.21 1.12 11.42
C GLN A 193 14.69 1.19 11.24
N PHE A 194 13.94 1.65 12.25
CA PHE A 194 12.49 1.84 12.14
C PHE A 194 12.12 2.85 11.04
N ILE A 195 12.77 4.01 10.98
CA ILE A 195 12.55 5.03 9.94
C ILE A 195 12.83 4.45 8.55
N THR A 196 13.91 3.67 8.42
CA THR A 196 14.26 2.99 7.15
C THR A 196 13.14 2.05 6.70
N HIS A 197 12.61 1.23 7.60
CA HIS A 197 11.47 0.37 7.27
C HIS A 197 10.23 1.20 6.88
N GLN A 198 9.94 2.30 7.57
CA GLN A 198 8.80 3.17 7.20
C GLN A 198 8.98 3.80 5.82
N LEU A 199 10.20 4.16 5.44
CA LEU A 199 10.52 4.63 4.09
C LEU A 199 10.19 3.57 3.03
N GLU A 200 10.52 2.31 3.27
CA GLU A 200 10.18 1.20 2.36
C GLU A 200 8.66 1.06 2.18
N LYS A 201 7.90 1.14 3.28
CA LYS A 201 6.42 1.10 3.22
C LYS A 201 5.85 2.26 2.42
N VAL A 202 6.35 3.48 2.67
CA VAL A 202 5.96 4.68 1.93
C VAL A 202 6.26 4.49 0.44
N ALA A 203 7.44 3.97 0.08
CA ALA A 203 7.82 3.72 -1.30
C ALA A 203 6.89 2.71 -1.98
N ILE A 204 6.51 1.61 -1.30
CA ILE A 204 5.55 0.61 -1.79
C ILE A 204 4.19 1.26 -2.06
N LEU A 205 3.65 1.99 -1.09
CA LEU A 205 2.33 2.63 -1.18
C LEU A 205 2.29 3.70 -2.28
N LEU A 206 3.30 4.56 -2.37
CA LEU A 206 3.37 5.58 -3.41
C LEU A 206 3.62 4.96 -4.79
N THR A 207 4.35 3.84 -4.88
CA THR A 207 4.45 3.07 -6.14
C THR A 207 3.08 2.58 -6.58
N ALA A 208 2.26 2.06 -5.66
CA ALA A 208 0.87 1.69 -5.96
C ALA A 208 0.03 2.90 -6.43
N VAL A 209 0.22 4.09 -5.84
CA VAL A 209 -0.38 5.34 -6.36
C VAL A 209 0.05 5.58 -7.82
N GLY A 210 1.34 5.42 -8.13
CA GLY A 210 1.88 5.60 -9.48
C GLY A 210 1.36 4.60 -10.53
N LEU A 211 0.96 3.42 -10.09
CA LEU A 211 0.36 2.36 -10.92
C LEU A 211 -1.14 2.58 -11.16
N VAL A 212 -1.79 3.46 -10.40
CA VAL A 212 -3.26 3.66 -10.41
C VAL A 212 -3.64 5.09 -10.79
N ASP A 213 -3.19 6.09 -10.03
CA ASP A 213 -3.71 7.45 -10.11
C ASP A 213 -3.48 8.13 -11.48
N PRO A 214 -2.27 8.09 -12.07
CA PRO A 214 -2.00 8.72 -13.36
C PRO A 214 -2.85 8.16 -14.51
N TRP A 215 -3.35 6.94 -14.36
CA TRP A 215 -4.03 6.17 -15.41
C TRP A 215 -5.54 6.40 -15.47
N GLY A 216 -6.07 7.33 -14.68
CA GLY A 216 -7.52 7.56 -14.54
C GLY A 216 -8.31 7.96 -15.80
N LYS A 217 -7.63 8.25 -16.92
CA LYS A 217 -8.28 8.48 -18.23
C LYS A 217 -8.57 7.20 -19.00
N HIS A 218 -7.96 6.09 -18.59
CA HIS A 218 -8.17 4.77 -19.18
C HIS A 218 -9.30 4.03 -18.47
N PRO A 219 -9.84 2.95 -19.06
CA PRO A 219 -10.71 2.04 -18.35
C PRO A 219 -10.07 1.55 -17.05
N GLN A 220 -10.88 1.44 -16.00
CA GLN A 220 -10.43 0.91 -14.72
C GLN A 220 -9.88 -0.51 -14.88
N ALA A 221 -8.66 -0.74 -14.38
CA ALA A 221 -8.06 -2.06 -14.34
C ALA A 221 -8.90 -3.02 -13.46
N PRO A 222 -9.41 -4.15 -14.00
CA PRO A 222 -10.28 -5.06 -13.25
C PRO A 222 -9.63 -5.61 -11.96
N ILE A 223 -8.33 -5.93 -11.99
CA ILE A 223 -7.61 -6.41 -10.80
C ILE A 223 -7.62 -5.40 -9.65
N VAL A 224 -7.62 -4.10 -9.94
CA VAL A 224 -7.68 -3.05 -8.89
C VAL A 224 -9.06 -3.07 -8.22
N THR A 225 -10.14 -3.25 -9.00
CA THR A 225 -11.50 -3.43 -8.46
C THR A 225 -11.58 -4.67 -7.57
N THR A 226 -11.02 -5.80 -8.01
CA THR A 226 -10.94 -7.03 -7.23
C THR A 226 -10.16 -6.84 -5.94
N CYS A 227 -8.99 -6.19 -6.00
CA CYS A 227 -8.20 -5.85 -4.83
C CYS A 227 -8.98 -5.00 -3.82
N ILE A 228 -9.75 -4.01 -4.28
CA ILE A 228 -10.57 -3.17 -3.38
C ILE A 228 -11.66 -3.99 -2.70
N ALA A 229 -12.32 -4.90 -3.43
CA ALA A 229 -13.33 -5.78 -2.83
C ALA A 229 -12.70 -6.71 -1.77
N LEU A 230 -11.56 -7.32 -2.08
CA LEU A 230 -10.82 -8.19 -1.17
C LEU A 230 -10.26 -7.43 0.04
N LEU A 231 -9.81 -6.18 -0.14
CA LEU A 231 -9.36 -5.30 0.93
C LEU A 231 -10.49 -5.00 1.91
N VAL A 232 -11.71 -4.76 1.44
CA VAL A 232 -12.87 -4.56 2.32
C VAL A 232 -13.12 -5.82 3.15
N THR A 233 -13.15 -7.01 2.53
CA THR A 233 -13.30 -8.28 3.26
C THR A 233 -12.16 -8.52 4.26
N PHE A 234 -10.93 -8.15 3.88
CA PHE A 234 -9.77 -8.22 4.74
C PHE A 234 -9.90 -7.29 5.95
N MET A 235 -10.35 -6.04 5.74
CA MET A 235 -10.62 -5.08 6.81
C MET A 235 -11.69 -5.59 7.78
N ASP A 236 -12.78 -6.17 7.27
CA ASP A 236 -13.84 -6.75 8.10
C ASP A 236 -13.33 -7.87 9.02
N ARG A 237 -12.26 -8.57 8.61
CA ARG A 237 -11.63 -9.63 9.42
C ARG A 237 -10.48 -9.14 10.30
N THR A 238 -9.82 -8.04 9.95
CA THR A 238 -8.56 -7.61 10.61
C THR A 238 -8.71 -6.36 11.44
N ILE A 239 -9.81 -5.62 11.31
CA ILE A 239 -10.10 -4.44 12.12
C ILE A 239 -11.25 -4.79 13.08
N PRO A 240 -11.04 -4.75 14.40
CA PRO A 240 -12.10 -4.99 15.37
C PRO A 240 -13.23 -3.97 15.23
N SER A 241 -14.48 -4.41 15.43
CA SER A 241 -15.66 -3.53 15.37
C SER A 241 -15.55 -2.33 16.31
N SER A 242 -14.87 -2.47 17.45
CA SER A 242 -14.61 -1.41 18.43
C SER A 242 -13.67 -0.30 17.93
N VAL A 243 -12.85 -0.56 16.92
CA VAL A 243 -11.85 0.38 16.37
C VAL A 243 -12.37 1.05 15.08
N SER A 244 -13.40 0.48 14.44
CA SER A 244 -14.01 1.00 13.20
C SER A 244 -14.70 2.37 13.33
N ALA A 245 -14.92 2.85 14.55
CA ALA A 245 -15.62 4.08 14.91
C ALA A 245 -14.70 5.30 15.14
N SER A 246 -13.38 5.10 15.21
CA SER A 246 -12.37 6.18 15.25
C SER A 246 -11.74 6.41 13.88
#